data_AF-A0A1H0VZ38-F1
#
_entry.id   AF-A0A1H0VZ38-F1
#
_cell.length_a   1.000
_cell.length_b   1.000
_cell.length_c   1.000
_cell.angle_alpha   90.00
_cell.angle_beta   90.00
_cell.angle_gamma   90.00
#
_symmetry.space_group_name_H-M   'P 1'
#
loop_
_entity.id
_entity.type
_entity.pdbx_description
1 polymer ?
#
loop_
_entity_poly.entity_id
_entity_poly.type
_entity_poly.pdbx_seq_one_letter_code
_entity_poly.pdbx_strand_id
1 'polypeptide(L)'
;MDRDREFGEFVDARALVMRRTAYLLCGDWHRAEDIVQQALIKMYVAWSRVRKDSVDAYARKVLVRTAIDETRRGFFQRERIVDTVPESAVVDTTADLDLREALSALPAGQRAVVVLRYWEDLSITETARILGRTEGTVKSQAAKGLAALRHLLEDEPVSRIHTSEVIRKGRTKLVRRRTAIAGALAFVLLAGFGTAGYLASPEKASSNQVSEAAPVLDENARLTSTLRNAGIVPPGVKAEDAPGAKALQFFERDGKRQAAALLVDAQGSSALTILLHRDPGAKAPACLPEEGADCRIENVDGIEVRSSLLRREDGLLAHDVRAYRPDGTYIEIRSTNLGAFVPDVPGLSDWNSAPSRPAPVLGRDALIKIATLPGLTF
;
A
#
# COMPACT_ATOMS: atom_id res chain seq x y z
N MET A 1 -4.85 -11.47 30.48
CA MET A 1 -6.12 -11.39 29.71
C MET A 1 -6.32 -10.02 29.07
N ASP A 2 -6.40 -8.90 29.81
CA ASP A 2 -6.58 -7.59 29.15
C ASP A 2 -5.35 -7.17 28.31
N ARG A 3 -4.15 -7.38 28.85
CA ARG A 3 -2.86 -7.11 28.17
C ARG A 3 -2.73 -7.80 26.80
N ASP A 4 -3.04 -9.09 26.74
CA ASP A 4 -2.82 -9.92 25.55
C ASP A 4 -3.81 -9.57 24.44
N ARG A 5 -5.07 -9.28 24.84
CA ARG A 5 -6.12 -8.82 23.93
C ARG A 5 -5.81 -7.44 23.37
N GLU A 6 -5.47 -6.46 24.22
CA GLU A 6 -5.10 -5.11 23.79
C GLU A 6 -3.87 -5.13 22.87
N PHE A 7 -2.89 -6.00 23.15
CA PHE A 7 -1.74 -6.15 22.27
C PHE A 7 -2.11 -6.82 20.95
N GLY A 8 -2.98 -7.83 20.95
CA GLY A 8 -3.50 -8.46 19.74
C GLY A 8 -4.20 -7.45 18.82
N GLU A 9 -5.12 -6.65 19.37
CA GLU A 9 -5.80 -5.57 18.64
C GLU A 9 -4.82 -4.57 18.01
N PHE A 10 -3.75 -4.23 18.74
CA PHE A 10 -2.68 -3.38 18.20
C PHE A 10 -1.91 -4.05 17.05
N VAL A 11 -1.54 -5.33 17.20
CA VAL A 11 -0.84 -6.10 16.18
C VAL A 11 -1.67 -6.16 14.91
N ASP A 12 -2.94 -6.53 15.02
CA ASP A 12 -3.88 -6.64 13.89
C ASP A 12 -4.01 -5.30 13.15
N ALA A 13 -4.07 -4.18 13.88
CA ALA A 13 -4.20 -2.86 13.30
C ALA A 13 -2.91 -2.28 12.66
N ARG A 14 -1.72 -2.80 13.00
CA ARG A 14 -0.44 -2.12 12.69
C ARG A 14 0.64 -3.00 12.06
N ALA A 15 0.54 -4.33 12.12
CA ALA A 15 1.59 -5.24 11.63
C ALA A 15 1.93 -5.02 10.14
N LEU A 16 0.92 -4.79 9.29
CA LEU A 16 1.14 -4.58 7.86
C LEU A 16 1.91 -3.29 7.57
N VAL A 17 1.53 -2.19 8.22
CA VAL A 17 2.22 -0.89 8.07
C VAL A 17 3.65 -1.03 8.58
N MET A 18 3.83 -1.66 9.74
CA MET A 18 5.17 -1.95 10.28
C MET A 18 6.02 -2.79 9.31
N ARG A 19 5.44 -3.77 8.61
CA ARG A 19 6.16 -4.60 7.63
C ARG A 19 6.59 -3.82 6.40
N ARG A 20 5.74 -2.93 5.88
CA ARG A 20 6.08 -2.04 4.76
C ARG A 20 7.21 -1.08 5.13
N THR A 21 7.14 -0.46 6.30
CA THR A 21 8.19 0.42 6.80
C THR A 21 9.50 -0.34 7.04
N ALA A 22 9.43 -1.56 7.60
CA ALA A 22 10.60 -2.43 7.76
C ALA A 22 11.24 -2.77 6.41
N TYR A 23 10.44 -3.12 5.41
CA TYR A 23 10.90 -3.39 4.05
C TYR A 23 11.65 -2.19 3.45
N LEU A 24 11.11 -0.97 3.56
CA LEU A 24 11.81 0.24 3.12
C LEU A 24 13.12 0.50 3.88
N LEU A 25 13.26 -0.03 5.10
CA LEU A 25 14.46 0.09 5.91
C LEU A 25 15.51 -1.00 5.65
N CYS A 26 15.14 -2.17 5.11
CA CYS A 26 16.07 -3.30 4.93
C CYS A 26 16.19 -3.82 3.48
N GLY A 27 15.22 -3.55 2.61
CA GLY A 27 15.19 -3.94 1.19
C GLY A 27 14.86 -5.41 0.92
N ASP A 28 14.44 -6.17 1.93
CA ASP A 28 14.23 -7.62 1.84
C ASP A 28 12.98 -8.01 2.66
N TRP A 29 12.03 -8.74 2.06
CA TRP A 29 10.75 -9.08 2.69
C TRP A 29 10.88 -10.08 3.83
N HIS A 30 11.76 -11.07 3.71
CA HIS A 30 12.01 -12.04 4.79
C HIS A 30 12.63 -11.33 6.00
N ARG A 31 13.63 -10.47 5.75
CA ARG A 31 14.24 -9.65 6.81
C ARG A 31 13.26 -8.65 7.41
N ALA A 32 12.36 -8.09 6.60
CA ALA A 32 11.34 -7.16 7.08
C ALA A 32 10.37 -7.87 8.03
N GLU A 33 9.97 -9.10 7.71
CA GLU A 33 9.13 -9.93 8.55
C GLU A 33 9.82 -10.26 9.89
N ASP A 34 11.09 -10.68 9.85
CA ASP A 34 11.90 -10.94 11.04
C ASP A 34 12.04 -9.68 11.93
N ILE A 35 12.28 -8.52 11.32
CA ILE A 35 12.36 -7.23 12.02
C ILE A 35 11.03 -6.91 12.71
N VAL A 36 9.90 -7.11 12.03
CA VAL A 36 8.58 -6.89 12.63
C VAL A 36 8.34 -7.85 13.78
N GLN A 37 8.60 -9.14 13.60
CA GLN A 37 8.43 -10.13 14.67
C GLN A 37 9.28 -9.77 15.90
N GLN A 38 10.57 -9.46 15.72
CA GLN A 38 11.43 -9.03 16.81
C GLN A 38 10.96 -7.73 17.47
N ALA A 39 10.47 -6.77 16.68
CA ALA A 39 9.93 -5.53 17.20
C ALA A 39 8.67 -5.78 18.04
N LEU A 40 7.74 -6.60 17.56
CA LEU A 40 6.53 -6.98 18.28
C LEU A 40 6.84 -7.74 19.57
N ILE A 41 7.83 -8.64 19.58
CA ILE A 41 8.27 -9.31 20.82
C ILE A 41 8.77 -8.27 21.85
N LYS A 42 9.63 -7.34 21.44
CA LYS A 42 10.15 -6.27 22.33
C LYS A 42 9.02 -5.38 22.83
N MET A 43 8.06 -5.05 21.97
CA MET A 43 6.88 -4.28 22.32
C MET A 43 6.00 -5.03 23.32
N TYR A 44 5.73 -6.31 23.08
CA TYR A 44 4.91 -7.13 23.95
C TYR A 44 5.49 -7.14 25.37
N VAL A 45 6.81 -7.33 25.51
CA VAL A 45 7.51 -7.28 26.81
C VAL A 45 7.32 -5.93 27.51
N ALA A 46 7.37 -4.82 26.77
CA ALA A 46 7.19 -3.47 27.30
C ALA A 46 5.72 -3.03 27.44
N TRP A 47 4.76 -3.78 26.89
CA TRP A 47 3.38 -3.33 26.62
C TRP A 47 2.68 -2.72 27.82
N SER A 48 2.81 -3.33 29.01
CA SER A 48 2.19 -2.84 30.24
C SER A 48 2.70 -1.48 30.72
N ARG A 49 3.80 -0.98 30.17
CA ARG A 49 4.43 0.31 30.52
C ARG A 49 4.25 1.36 29.42
N VAL A 50 3.76 0.97 28.24
CA VAL A 50 3.55 1.90 27.12
C VAL A 50 2.18 2.54 27.29
N ARG A 51 2.14 3.88 27.24
CA ARG A 51 0.86 4.60 27.32
C ARG A 51 0.13 4.54 25.98
N LYS A 52 -1.19 4.29 26.01
CA LYS A 52 -2.04 4.10 24.82
C LYS A 52 -1.92 5.24 23.79
N ASP A 53 -1.84 6.49 24.25
CA ASP A 53 -1.65 7.70 23.43
C ASP A 53 -0.32 7.75 22.67
N SER A 54 0.67 6.97 23.11
CA SER A 54 2.04 6.95 22.57
C SER A 54 2.45 5.63 21.93
N VAL A 55 1.53 4.66 21.86
CA VAL A 55 1.78 3.30 21.37
C VAL A 55 2.32 3.29 19.94
N ASP A 56 1.71 4.05 19.02
CA ASP A 56 2.15 4.11 17.61
C ASP A 56 3.57 4.71 17.49
N ALA A 57 3.87 5.76 18.26
CA ALA A 57 5.19 6.37 18.28
C ALA A 57 6.25 5.44 18.90
N TYR A 58 5.87 4.69 19.94
CA TYR A 58 6.72 3.68 20.56
C TYR A 58 6.98 2.51 19.60
N ALA A 59 5.96 2.04 18.89
CA ALA A 59 6.06 0.97 17.91
C ALA A 59 7.05 1.31 16.80
N ARG A 60 6.88 2.50 16.20
CA ARG A 60 7.78 2.99 15.15
C ARG A 60 9.21 3.09 15.66
N LYS A 61 9.42 3.56 16.89
CA LYS A 61 10.74 3.63 17.52
C LYS A 61 11.38 2.24 17.68
N VAL A 62 10.62 1.25 18.16
CA VAL A 62 11.12 -0.12 18.35
C VAL A 62 11.43 -0.78 17.00
N LEU A 63 10.57 -0.58 16.00
CA LEU A 63 10.73 -1.10 14.64
C LEU A 63 12.01 -0.57 13.99
N VAL A 64 12.19 0.76 13.95
CA VAL A 64 13.35 1.41 13.31
C VAL A 64 14.65 0.99 13.97
N ARG A 65 14.68 0.94 15.31
CA ARG A 65 15.88 0.51 16.04
C ARG A 65 16.21 -0.93 15.73
N THR A 66 15.21 -1.81 15.72
CA THR A 66 15.38 -3.23 15.36
C THR A 66 15.92 -3.37 13.93
N ALA A 67 15.36 -2.62 12.96
CA ALA A 67 15.85 -2.62 11.59
C ALA A 67 17.31 -2.14 11.46
N ILE A 68 17.68 -1.08 12.17
CA ILE A 68 19.06 -0.54 12.17
C ILE A 68 20.02 -1.54 12.81
N ASP A 69 19.65 -2.15 13.93
CA ASP A 69 20.48 -3.14 14.63
C ASP A 69 20.70 -4.39 13.78
N GLU A 70 19.65 -4.88 13.11
CA GLU A 70 19.71 -6.04 12.21
C GLU A 70 20.58 -5.75 10.97
N THR A 71 20.47 -4.55 10.42
CA THR A 71 21.30 -4.11 9.28
C THR A 71 22.78 -4.02 9.67
N ARG A 72 23.08 -3.61 10.92
CA ARG A 72 24.46 -3.58 11.44
C ARG A 72 25.01 -4.99 11.66
N ARG A 73 24.23 -5.91 12.23
CA ARG A 73 24.65 -7.30 12.48
C ARG A 73 25.01 -8.04 11.19
N GLY A 74 24.17 -7.93 10.16
CA GLY A 74 24.46 -8.52 8.84
C GLY A 74 25.69 -7.95 8.14
N PHE A 75 26.11 -6.72 8.47
CA PHE A 75 27.37 -6.15 7.95
C PHE A 75 28.62 -6.76 8.61
N PHE A 76 28.51 -7.20 9.87
CA PHE A 76 29.61 -7.83 10.62
C PHE A 76 29.66 -9.36 10.48
N GLN A 77 28.56 -10.02 10.10
CA GLN A 77 28.46 -11.48 9.93
C GLN A 77 28.51 -11.93 8.46
N ARG A 78 29.42 -11.38 7.64
CA ARG A 78 29.62 -11.85 6.25
C ARG A 78 30.30 -13.23 6.18
N GLU A 79 29.62 -14.25 6.70
CA GLU A 79 29.79 -15.64 6.27
C GLU A 79 28.41 -16.13 5.84
N ARG A 80 28.20 -16.25 4.52
CA ARG A 80 27.00 -16.84 3.94
C ARG A 80 27.46 -18.06 3.15
N ILE A 81 27.44 -19.23 3.78
CA ILE A 81 27.53 -20.50 3.06
C ILE A 81 26.17 -20.69 2.39
N VAL A 82 26.17 -20.72 1.07
CA VAL A 82 25.01 -21.06 0.23
C VAL A 82 25.44 -22.23 -0.65
N ASP A 83 24.80 -23.39 -0.46
CA ASP A 83 25.06 -24.62 -1.23
C ASP A 83 24.19 -24.71 -2.50
N THR A 84 23.28 -23.76 -2.70
CA THR A 84 22.48 -23.65 -3.93
C THR A 84 21.98 -22.21 -4.09
N VAL A 85 22.12 -21.65 -5.29
CA VAL A 85 21.56 -20.34 -5.66
C VAL A 85 20.05 -20.48 -5.79
N PRO A 86 19.22 -19.75 -5.03
CA PRO A 86 17.80 -19.67 -5.34
C PRO A 86 17.63 -18.83 -6.61
N GLU A 87 17.04 -19.42 -7.64
CA GLU A 87 16.62 -18.72 -8.85
C GLU A 87 15.42 -17.84 -8.51
N SER A 88 15.69 -16.58 -8.15
CA SER A 88 14.66 -15.56 -7.93
C SER A 88 14.24 -14.99 -9.28
N ALA A 89 12.97 -15.14 -9.65
CA ALA A 89 12.39 -14.41 -10.78
C ALA A 89 12.26 -12.93 -10.41
N VAL A 90 13.30 -12.15 -10.71
CA VAL A 90 13.27 -10.69 -10.69
C VAL A 90 12.56 -10.25 -11.97
N VAL A 91 11.38 -9.64 -11.84
CA VAL A 91 10.71 -9.00 -12.98
C VAL A 91 10.39 -7.54 -12.62
N ASP A 92 10.68 -6.70 -13.60
CA ASP A 92 11.16 -5.33 -13.49
C ASP A 92 10.02 -4.31 -13.69
N THR A 93 9.80 -3.44 -12.72
CA THR A 93 9.09 -2.16 -12.81
C THR A 93 10.08 -1.06 -12.53
N THR A 94 10.77 -0.63 -13.58
CA THR A 94 12.00 0.18 -13.52
C THR A 94 11.89 1.32 -12.52
N ALA A 95 10.90 2.21 -12.57
CA ALA A 95 10.83 3.36 -11.65
C ALA A 95 10.64 3.01 -10.15
N ASP A 96 9.91 1.94 -9.84
CA ASP A 96 9.64 1.50 -8.47
C ASP A 96 10.77 0.61 -7.93
N LEU A 97 11.43 -0.14 -8.81
CA LEU A 97 12.73 -0.76 -8.54
C LEU A 97 13.83 0.29 -8.39
N ASP A 98 13.86 1.35 -9.20
CA ASP A 98 14.87 2.40 -9.17
C ASP A 98 14.81 3.15 -7.84
N LEU A 99 13.61 3.48 -7.33
CA LEU A 99 13.49 4.08 -6.00
C LEU A 99 13.85 3.10 -4.88
N ARG A 100 13.47 1.82 -4.99
CA ARG A 100 13.80 0.80 -3.98
C ARG A 100 15.29 0.50 -3.95
N GLU A 101 15.91 0.34 -5.10
CA GLU A 101 17.34 0.15 -5.29
C GLU A 101 18.11 1.39 -4.83
N ALA A 102 17.67 2.58 -5.23
CA ALA A 102 18.27 3.84 -4.78
C ALA A 102 18.17 4.01 -3.25
N LEU A 103 17.02 3.69 -2.65
CA LEU A 103 16.88 3.66 -1.19
C LEU A 103 17.80 2.61 -0.58
N SER A 104 17.87 1.41 -1.14
CA SER A 104 18.71 0.31 -0.63
C SER A 104 20.21 0.66 -0.67
N ALA A 105 20.62 1.45 -1.67
CA ALA A 105 21.98 1.94 -1.86
C ALA A 105 22.38 3.05 -0.87
N LEU A 106 21.41 3.71 -0.23
CA LEU A 106 21.72 4.68 0.81
C LEU A 106 22.33 3.98 2.05
N PRO A 107 23.32 4.62 2.71
CA PRO A 107 23.73 4.24 4.05
C PRO A 107 22.52 4.14 4.98
N ALA A 108 22.46 3.09 5.82
CA ALA A 108 21.29 2.80 6.66
C ALA A 108 20.79 3.99 7.49
N GLY A 109 21.71 4.86 7.94
CA GLY A 109 21.36 6.07 8.68
C GLY A 109 20.72 7.18 7.85
N GLN A 110 21.04 7.28 6.55
CA GLN A 110 20.40 8.20 5.61
C GLN A 110 19.04 7.65 5.18
N ARG A 111 18.99 6.36 4.81
CA ARG A 111 17.76 5.64 4.48
C ARG A 111 16.71 5.79 5.57
N ALA A 112 17.08 5.50 6.81
CA ALA A 112 16.16 5.63 7.95
C ALA A 112 15.63 7.06 8.13
N VAL A 113 16.46 8.08 7.91
CA VAL A 113 16.02 9.48 7.99
C VAL A 113 15.07 9.82 6.85
N VAL A 114 15.35 9.38 5.61
CA VAL A 114 14.48 9.63 4.45
C VAL A 114 13.12 8.96 4.65
N VAL A 115 13.10 7.67 5.00
CA VAL A 115 11.85 6.92 5.24
C VAL A 115 11.05 7.60 6.35
N LEU A 116 11.65 7.94 7.49
CA LEU A 116 10.91 8.56 8.58
C LEU A 116 10.36 9.96 8.25
N ARG A 117 11.10 10.74 7.45
CA ARG A 117 10.73 12.13 7.14
C ARG A 117 9.71 12.26 6.03
N TYR A 118 9.75 11.37 5.05
CA TYR A 118 9.01 11.53 3.79
C TYR A 118 8.04 10.39 3.49
N TRP A 119 8.22 9.22 4.12
CA TRP A 119 7.27 8.12 4.01
C TRP A 119 6.33 8.05 5.22
N GLU A 120 6.86 8.33 6.40
CA GLU A 120 6.10 8.35 7.66
C GLU A 120 5.65 9.75 8.10
N ASP A 121 5.94 10.78 7.29
CA ASP A 121 5.60 12.20 7.53
C ASP A 121 6.01 12.77 8.90
N LEU A 122 7.04 12.22 9.53
CA LEU A 122 7.46 12.68 10.85
C LEU A 122 8.25 13.99 10.77
N SER A 123 8.12 14.84 11.79
CA SER A 123 8.96 16.03 11.96
C SER A 123 10.45 15.69 12.16
N ILE A 124 11.31 16.69 11.99
CA ILE A 124 12.76 16.57 12.26
C ILE A 124 13.01 16.19 13.72
N THR A 125 12.27 16.83 14.62
CA THR A 125 12.33 16.61 16.07
C THR A 125 11.92 15.19 16.45
N GLU A 126 10.83 14.67 15.87
CA GLU A 126 10.38 13.30 16.11
C GLU A 126 11.37 12.27 15.56
N THR A 127 11.86 12.49 14.34
CA THR A 127 12.89 11.65 13.72
C THR A 127 14.16 11.59 14.57
N ALA A 128 14.61 12.74 15.08
CA ALA A 128 15.77 12.85 15.96
C ALA A 128 15.59 12.04 17.24
N ARG A 129 14.41 12.15 17.87
CA ARG A 129 14.04 11.42 19.08
C ARG A 129 14.00 9.90 18.87
N ILE A 130 13.45 9.45 17.73
CA ILE A 130 13.38 8.02 17.39
C ILE A 130 14.79 7.44 17.20
N LEU A 131 15.60 8.12 16.39
CA LEU A 131 16.95 7.68 16.03
C LEU A 131 17.99 7.90 17.15
N GLY A 132 17.66 8.67 18.19
CA GLY A 132 18.61 9.03 19.24
C GLY A 132 19.74 9.93 18.72
N ARG A 133 19.41 10.88 17.84
CA ARG A 133 20.35 11.80 17.18
C ARG A 133 19.93 13.24 17.38
N THR A 134 20.82 14.20 17.11
CA THR A 134 20.45 15.63 17.13
C THR A 134 19.64 16.01 15.89
N GLU A 135 18.80 17.04 15.99
CA GLU A 135 18.07 17.57 14.84
C GLU A 135 19.00 18.02 13.71
N GLY A 136 20.17 18.57 14.05
CA GLY A 136 21.20 18.94 13.07
C GLY A 136 21.74 17.71 12.32
N THR A 137 21.93 16.58 13.00
CA THR A 137 22.27 15.31 12.34
C THR A 137 21.12 14.84 11.44
N VAL A 138 19.86 14.94 11.87
CA VAL A 138 18.71 14.57 11.02
C VAL A 138 18.64 15.45 9.78
N LYS A 139 18.73 16.77 9.91
CA LYS A 139 18.74 17.72 8.78
C LYS A 139 19.86 17.41 7.79
N SER A 140 21.08 17.20 8.28
CA SER A 140 22.23 16.90 7.42
C SER A 140 22.13 15.51 6.77
N GLN A 141 21.62 14.49 7.46
CA GLN A 141 21.40 13.16 6.88
C GLN A 141 20.23 13.15 5.89
N ALA A 142 19.18 13.93 6.12
CA ALA A 142 18.07 14.11 5.18
C ALA A 142 18.55 14.80 3.90
N ALA A 143 19.32 15.89 4.04
CA ALA A 143 19.91 16.59 2.90
C ALA A 143 20.86 15.68 2.10
N LYS A 144 21.75 14.94 2.79
CA LYS A 144 22.65 13.97 2.14
C LYS A 144 21.92 12.81 1.49
N GLY A 145 20.90 12.26 2.16
CA GLY A 145 20.09 11.17 1.63
C GLY A 145 19.31 11.59 0.40
N LEU A 146 18.64 12.76 0.43
CA LEU A 146 17.96 13.30 -0.75
C LEU A 146 18.93 13.63 -1.90
N ALA A 147 20.11 14.18 -1.59
CA ALA A 147 21.13 14.44 -2.62
C ALA A 147 21.65 13.15 -3.24
N ALA A 148 21.88 12.11 -2.42
CA ALA A 148 22.29 10.80 -2.91
C ALA A 148 21.19 10.13 -3.75
N LEU A 149 19.92 10.20 -3.32
CA LEU A 149 18.79 9.71 -4.11
C LEU A 149 18.66 10.45 -5.43
N ARG A 150 18.82 11.78 -5.45
CA ARG A 150 18.85 12.54 -6.71
C ARG A 150 19.94 12.03 -7.63
N HIS A 151 21.17 11.86 -7.14
CA HIS A 151 22.24 11.30 -7.96
C HIS A 151 21.94 9.88 -8.47
N LEU A 152 21.46 8.99 -7.59
CA LEU A 152 21.14 7.60 -7.94
C LEU A 152 19.99 7.49 -8.95
N LEU A 153 19.05 8.44 -8.92
CA LEU A 153 17.91 8.49 -9.82
C LEU A 153 18.16 9.35 -11.08
N GLU A 154 19.23 10.17 -11.10
CA GLU A 154 19.65 11.00 -12.24
C GLU A 154 20.67 10.29 -13.15
N ASP A 155 21.34 9.22 -12.69
CA ASP A 155 22.44 8.54 -13.39
C ASP A 155 22.03 7.35 -14.32
N GLU A 156 20.75 7.15 -14.64
CA GLU A 156 20.29 6.10 -15.59
C GLU A 156 20.02 6.66 -17.01
N PRO A 157 20.92 6.45 -17.99
CA PRO A 157 20.53 6.30 -19.39
C PRO A 157 20.22 4.83 -19.68
N VAL A 158 19.01 4.58 -20.18
CA VAL A 158 18.52 3.30 -20.72
C VAL A 158 19.60 2.53 -21.50
N SER A 159 20.21 1.50 -20.90
CA SER A 159 20.58 0.24 -21.59
C SER A 159 21.13 -0.79 -20.60
N ARG A 160 20.41 -1.91 -20.43
CA ARG A 160 20.96 -3.13 -19.84
C ARG A 160 22.05 -3.70 -20.77
N ILE A 161 23.28 -3.90 -20.30
CA ILE A 161 24.14 -4.99 -20.78
C ILE A 161 24.82 -5.67 -19.59
N HIS A 162 24.51 -6.95 -19.47
CA HIS A 162 25.16 -7.93 -18.62
C HIS A 162 26.51 -8.29 -19.26
N THR A 163 27.66 -7.85 -18.73
CA THR A 163 28.88 -8.68 -18.66
C THR A 163 29.89 -8.11 -17.68
N SER A 164 30.63 -9.03 -17.08
CA SER A 164 31.73 -8.88 -16.14
C SER A 164 32.85 -7.90 -16.52
N GLU A 165 33.49 -7.41 -15.46
CA GLU A 165 34.90 -7.03 -15.35
C GLU A 165 35.36 -5.62 -15.79
N VAL A 166 36.15 -5.03 -14.87
CA VAL A 166 37.39 -4.25 -15.13
C VAL A 166 37.31 -2.70 -15.23
N ILE A 167 37.98 -2.08 -14.24
CA ILE A 167 38.76 -0.81 -14.27
C ILE A 167 38.01 0.52 -14.04
N ARG A 168 38.17 1.15 -12.86
CA ARG A 168 39.22 2.12 -12.46
C ARG A 168 39.19 3.45 -13.26
N LYS A 169 38.98 4.53 -12.50
CA LYS A 169 39.58 5.89 -12.68
C LYS A 169 38.82 6.88 -13.60
N GLY A 170 38.48 8.03 -13.03
CA GLY A 170 38.69 9.32 -13.72
C GLY A 170 37.48 10.22 -13.92
N ARG A 171 37.40 11.25 -13.07
CA ARG A 171 36.75 12.55 -13.32
C ARG A 171 36.94 13.04 -14.78
N THR A 172 35.90 13.61 -15.39
CA THR A 172 35.78 15.05 -15.76
C THR A 172 34.80 15.29 -16.94
N LYS A 173 34.16 16.49 -16.90
CA LYS A 173 33.46 17.25 -17.96
C LYS A 173 31.96 16.95 -18.13
N LEU A 174 30.99 17.74 -17.63
CA LEU A 174 30.72 19.20 -17.64
C LEU A 174 29.95 19.68 -18.90
N VAL A 175 28.82 20.34 -18.62
CA VAL A 175 28.10 21.41 -19.36
C VAL A 175 26.94 21.05 -20.30
N ARG A 176 25.79 21.67 -19.97
CA ARG A 176 24.60 22.02 -20.79
C ARG A 176 23.73 20.83 -21.20
N ARG A 177 22.43 20.80 -20.89
CA ARG A 177 21.45 21.88 -21.10
C ARG A 177 20.33 21.84 -20.05
N ARG A 178 20.06 23.01 -19.48
CA ARG A 178 18.84 23.35 -18.76
C ARG A 178 17.75 23.60 -19.79
N THR A 179 16.61 22.91 -19.67
CA THR A 179 15.22 23.42 -19.78
C THR A 179 14.27 22.23 -19.78
N ALA A 180 13.17 22.35 -19.01
CA ALA A 180 12.08 21.38 -18.83
C ALA A 180 12.21 20.38 -17.65
N ILE A 181 12.53 20.87 -16.44
CA ILE A 181 12.07 20.25 -15.20
C ILE A 181 11.56 21.36 -14.29
N ALA A 182 10.31 21.74 -14.50
CA ALA A 182 9.52 22.59 -13.63
C ALA A 182 8.11 21.97 -13.62
N GLY A 183 7.87 21.05 -12.69
CA GLY A 183 6.60 20.32 -12.62
C GLY A 183 6.33 19.54 -11.33
N ALA A 184 7.34 19.12 -10.57
CA ALA A 184 7.12 18.26 -9.39
C ALA A 184 7.67 18.81 -8.06
N LEU A 185 7.97 20.11 -7.97
CA LEU A 185 8.56 20.72 -6.76
C LEU A 185 7.82 21.99 -6.28
N ALA A 186 6.51 22.02 -6.50
CA ALA A 186 5.61 23.05 -6.01
C ALA A 186 4.46 22.46 -5.19
N PHE A 187 4.77 21.94 -3.99
CA PHE A 187 3.76 21.79 -2.93
C PHE A 187 4.26 22.03 -1.50
N VAL A 188 5.47 22.58 -1.30
CA VAL A 188 6.06 22.69 0.04
C VAL A 188 6.42 24.12 0.48
N LEU A 189 6.09 25.17 -0.29
CA LEU A 189 6.34 26.53 0.18
C LEU A 189 5.21 27.48 -0.23
N LEU A 190 4.22 27.68 0.66
CA LEU A 190 3.73 29.00 1.13
C LEU A 190 2.43 28.89 1.97
N ALA A 191 2.47 29.51 3.16
CA ALA A 191 1.39 29.85 4.13
C ALA A 191 0.70 28.66 4.85
N GLY A 192 0.60 28.55 6.19
CA GLY A 192 0.76 29.53 7.26
C GLY A 192 -0.60 29.98 7.83
N PHE A 193 -0.83 29.68 9.12
CA PHE A 193 -1.92 30.12 10.04
C PHE A 193 -3.23 29.31 10.13
N GLY A 194 -3.45 28.71 11.31
CA GLY A 194 -4.36 29.30 12.30
C GLY A 194 -5.70 28.58 12.59
N THR A 195 -5.81 28.05 13.82
CA THR A 195 -7.03 27.91 14.67
C THR A 195 -8.13 26.94 14.17
N ALA A 196 -8.97 26.30 14.98
CA ALA A 196 -9.08 25.95 16.39
C ALA A 196 -10.37 25.09 16.48
N GLY A 197 -10.46 24.18 17.46
CA GLY A 197 -11.73 23.95 18.14
C GLY A 197 -12.42 22.59 18.00
N TYR A 198 -12.62 21.98 19.17
CA TYR A 198 -13.76 21.16 19.63
C TYR A 198 -13.91 19.73 19.06
N LEU A 199 -13.58 18.69 19.86
CA LEU A 199 -14.40 18.05 20.90
C LEU A 199 -15.63 17.31 20.34
N ALA A 200 -15.59 15.97 20.43
CA ALA A 200 -16.77 15.18 20.82
C ALA A 200 -16.29 13.91 21.55
N SER A 201 -16.82 13.75 22.77
CA SER A 201 -16.64 12.63 23.69
C SER A 201 -17.39 11.36 23.25
N PRO A 202 -17.12 10.19 23.86
CA PRO A 202 -17.73 8.93 23.47
C PRO A 202 -19.13 8.79 24.08
N GLU A 203 -20.12 8.40 23.26
CA GLU A 203 -21.39 7.92 23.78
C GLU A 203 -21.32 6.45 24.18
N LYS A 204 -21.95 6.18 25.32
CA LYS A 204 -21.94 4.94 26.11
C LYS A 204 -22.55 3.77 25.33
N ALA A 205 -21.82 2.65 25.27
CA ALA A 205 -22.42 1.34 25.08
C ALA A 205 -23.20 0.95 26.34
N SER A 206 -24.53 0.87 26.20
CA SER A 206 -25.41 0.24 27.16
C SER A 206 -25.27 -1.29 27.10
N SER A 207 -25.54 -1.91 28.24
CA SER A 207 -25.25 -3.29 28.63
C SER A 207 -25.91 -4.41 27.81
N ASN A 208 -25.14 -5.50 27.67
CA ASN A 208 -25.50 -6.93 27.60
C ASN A 208 -26.98 -7.34 27.45
N GLN A 209 -27.21 -8.29 26.53
CA GLN A 209 -27.91 -9.54 26.85
C GLN A 209 -27.48 -10.70 25.94
N VAL A 210 -27.24 -11.85 26.57
CA VAL A 210 -26.89 -13.15 25.99
C VAL A 210 -28.10 -13.74 25.27
N SER A 211 -27.92 -14.31 24.08
CA SER A 211 -28.83 -15.32 23.53
C SER A 211 -28.09 -16.28 22.60
N GLU A 212 -28.44 -17.55 22.69
CA GLU A 212 -27.78 -18.73 22.15
C GLU A 212 -28.35 -19.13 20.77
N ALA A 213 -27.48 -19.65 19.90
CA ALA A 213 -27.71 -20.46 18.70
C ALA A 213 -28.29 -19.87 17.39
N ALA A 214 -27.39 -19.65 16.41
CA ALA A 214 -27.62 -19.86 14.97
C ALA A 214 -26.30 -20.38 14.35
N PRO A 215 -26.31 -21.22 13.29
CA PRO A 215 -25.08 -21.59 12.60
C PRO A 215 -24.43 -20.30 12.11
N VAL A 216 -23.15 -20.08 12.44
CA VAL A 216 -22.40 -18.92 11.96
C VAL A 216 -22.46 -18.95 10.44
N LEU A 217 -23.29 -18.09 9.86
CA LEU A 217 -23.37 -17.94 8.41
C LEU A 217 -21.98 -17.48 7.97
N ASP A 218 -21.30 -18.27 7.14
CA ASP A 218 -20.05 -17.83 6.54
C ASP A 218 -20.39 -16.71 5.54
N GLU A 219 -20.28 -15.47 6.01
CA GLU A 219 -20.63 -14.27 5.24
C GLU A 219 -19.77 -14.17 3.97
N ASN A 220 -18.53 -14.66 3.98
CA ASN A 220 -17.69 -14.71 2.78
C ASN A 220 -18.24 -15.72 1.76
N ALA A 221 -18.73 -16.88 2.21
CA ALA A 221 -19.40 -17.84 1.34
C ALA A 221 -20.70 -17.29 0.75
N ARG A 222 -21.48 -16.55 1.54
CA ARG A 222 -22.69 -15.85 1.06
C ARG A 222 -22.34 -14.80 0.01
N LEU A 223 -21.40 -13.90 0.29
CA LEU A 223 -20.96 -12.86 -0.65
C LEU A 223 -20.39 -13.47 -1.94
N THR A 224 -19.62 -14.55 -1.82
CA THR A 224 -19.11 -15.32 -2.97
C THR A 224 -20.25 -15.86 -3.81
N SER A 225 -21.28 -16.43 -3.18
CA SER A 225 -22.46 -16.95 -3.86
C SER A 225 -23.24 -15.83 -4.56
N THR A 226 -23.40 -14.67 -3.91
CA THR A 226 -24.00 -13.47 -4.51
C THR A 226 -23.29 -13.05 -5.80
N LEU A 227 -21.95 -12.95 -5.78
CA LEU A 227 -21.18 -12.61 -6.98
C LEU A 227 -21.30 -13.66 -8.10
N ARG A 228 -21.22 -14.95 -7.75
CA ARG A 228 -21.31 -16.03 -8.75
C ARG A 228 -22.68 -16.08 -9.40
N ASN A 229 -23.75 -15.96 -8.61
CA ASN A 229 -25.13 -15.99 -9.10
C ASN A 229 -25.46 -14.77 -9.96
N ALA A 230 -24.81 -13.63 -9.71
CA ALA A 230 -24.97 -12.43 -10.53
C ALA A 230 -24.34 -12.55 -11.93
N GLY A 231 -23.54 -13.58 -12.21
CA GLY A 231 -23.00 -13.82 -13.55
C GLY A 231 -22.10 -12.68 -14.05
N ILE A 232 -21.23 -12.16 -13.18
CA ILE A 232 -20.45 -10.94 -13.45
C ILE A 232 -19.34 -11.11 -14.50
N VAL A 233 -19.03 -12.35 -14.90
CA VAL A 233 -18.02 -12.68 -15.90
C VAL A 233 -18.68 -12.73 -17.28
N PRO A 234 -18.29 -11.88 -18.24
CA PRO A 234 -18.89 -11.88 -19.58
C PRO A 234 -18.65 -13.19 -20.34
N PRO A 235 -19.51 -13.55 -21.31
CA PRO A 235 -19.28 -14.71 -22.17
C PRO A 235 -17.92 -14.64 -22.89
N GLY A 236 -17.20 -15.76 -22.93
CA GLY A 236 -15.87 -15.84 -23.56
C GLY A 236 -14.71 -15.33 -22.68
N VAL A 237 -15.00 -14.85 -21.47
CA VAL A 237 -14.00 -14.46 -20.47
C VAL A 237 -13.87 -15.56 -19.41
N LYS A 238 -12.65 -15.90 -19.02
CA LYS A 238 -12.35 -16.77 -17.88
C LYS A 238 -11.99 -15.94 -16.66
N ALA A 239 -12.45 -16.34 -15.48
CA ALA A 239 -11.98 -15.78 -14.21
C ALA A 239 -10.95 -16.72 -13.60
N GLU A 240 -9.71 -16.25 -13.50
CA GLU A 240 -8.57 -16.96 -12.97
C GLU A 240 -8.17 -16.41 -11.59
N ASP A 241 -7.47 -17.24 -10.81
CA ASP A 241 -7.00 -16.90 -9.48
C ASP A 241 -6.02 -15.72 -9.55
N ALA A 242 -6.12 -14.80 -8.59
CA ALA A 242 -5.12 -13.78 -8.37
C ALA A 242 -4.08 -14.30 -7.34
N PRO A 243 -2.84 -13.77 -7.31
CA PRO A 243 -1.88 -14.10 -6.27
C PRO A 243 -2.51 -13.99 -4.88
N GLY A 244 -2.52 -15.09 -4.12
CA GLY A 244 -3.08 -15.15 -2.77
C GLY A 244 -4.60 -15.02 -2.65
N ALA A 245 -5.36 -15.08 -3.76
CA ALA A 245 -6.81 -14.96 -3.76
C ALA A 245 -7.47 -15.87 -4.81
N LYS A 246 -8.43 -16.69 -4.38
CA LYS A 246 -9.23 -17.52 -5.30
C LYS A 246 -10.18 -16.64 -6.11
N ALA A 247 -10.30 -16.95 -7.40
CA ALA A 247 -11.05 -16.14 -8.36
C ALA A 247 -12.49 -15.88 -7.90
N LEU A 248 -12.80 -14.59 -7.68
CA LEU A 248 -14.11 -14.10 -7.25
C LEU A 248 -14.62 -14.70 -5.93
N GLN A 249 -13.72 -15.26 -5.13
CA GLN A 249 -14.03 -15.74 -3.79
C GLN A 249 -13.71 -14.65 -2.79
N PHE A 250 -14.69 -14.30 -1.95
CA PHE A 250 -14.46 -13.38 -0.85
C PHE A 250 -13.61 -14.00 0.23
N PHE A 251 -12.73 -13.19 0.78
CA PHE A 251 -11.92 -13.49 1.95
C PHE A 251 -11.76 -12.23 2.80
N GLU A 252 -11.44 -12.42 4.07
CA GLU A 252 -11.23 -11.32 5.00
C GLU A 252 -9.75 -10.98 5.15
N ARG A 253 -9.42 -9.69 5.17
CA ARG A 253 -8.08 -9.18 5.43
C ARG A 253 -8.17 -7.76 5.97
N ASP A 254 -7.45 -7.48 7.06
CA ASP A 254 -7.35 -6.14 7.66
C ASP A 254 -8.74 -5.52 7.98
N GLY A 255 -9.69 -6.35 8.46
CA GLY A 255 -11.06 -5.93 8.77
C GLY A 255 -11.92 -5.56 7.55
N LYS A 256 -11.47 -5.94 6.35
CA LYS A 256 -12.19 -5.75 5.08
C LYS A 256 -12.51 -7.11 4.47
N ARG A 257 -13.63 -7.19 3.77
CA ARG A 257 -13.93 -8.34 2.91
C ARG A 257 -13.58 -7.98 1.48
N GLN A 258 -12.81 -8.82 0.82
CA GLN A 258 -12.34 -8.54 -0.53
C GLN A 258 -12.37 -9.78 -1.41
N ALA A 259 -12.57 -9.55 -2.70
CA ALA A 259 -12.49 -10.56 -3.75
C ALA A 259 -11.67 -10.00 -4.90
N ALA A 260 -10.97 -10.88 -5.61
CA ALA A 260 -10.19 -10.51 -6.78
C ALA A 260 -10.21 -11.61 -7.84
N ALA A 261 -9.94 -11.24 -9.08
CA ALA A 261 -9.73 -12.19 -10.17
C ALA A 261 -8.93 -11.55 -11.31
N LEU A 262 -8.24 -12.41 -12.07
CA LEU A 262 -7.81 -12.08 -13.42
C LEU A 262 -8.92 -12.49 -14.39
N LEU A 263 -9.46 -11.53 -15.13
CA LEU A 263 -10.43 -11.76 -16.19
C LEU A 263 -9.70 -11.87 -17.53
N VAL A 264 -9.66 -13.05 -18.12
CA VAL A 264 -8.80 -13.40 -19.25
C VAL A 264 -9.64 -13.75 -20.48
N ASP A 265 -9.34 -13.13 -21.61
CA ASP A 265 -9.88 -13.47 -22.93
C ASP A 265 -8.77 -13.43 -24.00
N ALA A 266 -9.15 -13.52 -25.27
CA ALA A 266 -8.21 -13.51 -26.39
C ALA A 266 -7.42 -12.20 -26.55
N GLN A 267 -7.87 -11.10 -25.94
CA GLN A 267 -7.19 -9.79 -25.97
C GLN A 267 -6.21 -9.59 -24.82
N GLY A 268 -6.19 -10.50 -23.83
CA GLY A 268 -5.33 -10.43 -22.65
C GLY A 268 -6.13 -10.41 -21.35
N SER A 269 -5.50 -9.92 -20.29
CA SER A 269 -5.99 -10.03 -18.91
C SER A 269 -6.44 -8.68 -18.32
N SER A 270 -7.44 -8.72 -17.46
CA SER A 270 -7.96 -7.56 -16.73
C SER A 270 -8.04 -7.89 -15.26
N ALA A 271 -7.39 -7.10 -14.42
CA ALA A 271 -7.50 -7.24 -12.98
C ALA A 271 -8.82 -6.66 -12.51
N LEU A 272 -9.57 -7.44 -11.73
CA LEU A 272 -10.74 -7.02 -10.99
C LEU A 272 -10.46 -7.14 -9.49
N THR A 273 -10.72 -6.06 -8.75
CA THR A 273 -10.70 -6.06 -7.28
C THR A 273 -12.02 -5.50 -6.76
N ILE A 274 -12.57 -6.16 -5.74
CA ILE A 274 -13.78 -5.76 -5.02
C ILE A 274 -13.43 -5.70 -3.53
N LEU A 275 -13.66 -4.58 -2.88
CA LEU A 275 -13.49 -4.40 -1.43
C LEU A 275 -14.78 -3.92 -0.80
N LEU A 276 -15.15 -4.53 0.33
CA LEU A 276 -16.26 -4.15 1.18
C LEU A 276 -15.68 -3.66 2.51
N HIS A 277 -16.16 -2.50 2.93
CA HIS A 277 -15.84 -1.83 4.17
C HIS A 277 -17.12 -1.65 4.99
N ARG A 278 -16.98 -1.63 6.32
CA ARG A 278 -18.01 -1.15 7.22
C ARG A 278 -17.69 0.29 7.61
N ASP A 279 -18.38 1.24 7.00
CA ASP A 279 -18.24 2.66 7.27
C ASP A 279 -19.60 3.38 7.14
N PRO A 280 -20.39 3.45 8.22
CA PRO A 280 -21.72 4.08 8.21
C PRO A 280 -21.69 5.59 7.97
N GLY A 281 -20.51 6.23 8.03
CA GLY A 281 -20.35 7.65 7.77
C GLY A 281 -19.83 7.97 6.36
N ALA A 282 -19.45 6.96 5.57
CA ALA A 282 -18.86 7.16 4.26
C ALA A 282 -19.86 7.82 3.29
N LYS A 283 -19.38 8.84 2.58
CA LYS A 283 -20.11 9.52 1.50
C LYS A 283 -19.23 9.66 0.27
N ALA A 284 -19.85 9.78 -0.90
CA ALA A 284 -19.12 10.06 -2.12
C ALA A 284 -18.39 11.41 -2.01
N PRO A 285 -17.06 11.45 -2.19
CA PRO A 285 -16.38 12.72 -2.36
C PRO A 285 -16.83 13.33 -3.68
N ALA A 286 -16.96 14.67 -3.71
CA ALA A 286 -17.27 15.40 -4.94
C ALA A 286 -16.27 15.05 -6.06
N CYS A 287 -16.75 15.02 -7.30
CA CYS A 287 -15.85 14.96 -8.45
C CYS A 287 -15.02 16.24 -8.51
N LEU A 288 -13.71 16.08 -8.67
CA LEU A 288 -12.79 17.20 -8.76
C LEU A 288 -12.87 17.81 -10.17
N PRO A 289 -12.66 19.13 -10.33
CA PRO A 289 -12.71 19.79 -11.63
C PRO A 289 -11.79 19.14 -12.69
N GLU A 290 -10.61 18.69 -12.28
CA GLU A 290 -9.62 18.02 -13.14
C GLU A 290 -10.07 16.65 -13.65
N GLU A 291 -11.01 15.99 -12.98
CA GLU A 291 -11.58 14.71 -13.46
C GLU A 291 -12.60 14.91 -14.58
N GLY A 292 -13.14 16.13 -14.73
CA GLY A 292 -14.04 16.50 -15.81
C GLY A 292 -15.17 15.49 -16.05
N ALA A 293 -15.28 15.00 -17.29
CA ALA A 293 -16.31 14.03 -17.68
C ALA A 293 -16.01 12.58 -17.24
N ASP A 294 -14.79 12.31 -16.79
CA ASP A 294 -14.36 10.97 -16.37
C ASP A 294 -14.83 10.63 -14.95
N CYS A 295 -15.26 11.61 -14.14
CA CYS A 295 -15.92 11.37 -12.84
C CYS A 295 -17.41 11.71 -12.89
N ARG A 296 -18.24 10.86 -12.27
CA ARG A 296 -19.68 11.07 -12.09
C ARG A 296 -20.13 10.58 -10.72
N ILE A 297 -21.09 11.28 -10.14
CA ILE A 297 -21.83 10.84 -8.97
C ILE A 297 -23.28 10.70 -9.40
N GLU A 298 -23.88 9.55 -9.10
CA GLU A 298 -25.29 9.26 -9.38
C GLU A 298 -25.91 8.49 -8.23
N ASN A 299 -27.25 8.47 -8.18
CA ASN A 299 -27.98 7.64 -7.24
C ASN A 299 -28.59 6.47 -8.02
N VAL A 300 -28.32 5.25 -7.58
CA VAL A 300 -28.86 4.02 -8.15
C VAL A 300 -29.64 3.30 -7.05
N ASP A 301 -30.96 3.29 -7.14
CA ASP A 301 -31.87 2.64 -6.19
C ASP A 301 -31.59 3.00 -4.71
N GLY A 302 -31.31 4.28 -4.44
CA GLY A 302 -31.00 4.77 -3.09
C GLY A 302 -29.55 4.58 -2.65
N ILE A 303 -28.70 4.01 -3.50
CA ILE A 303 -27.26 3.88 -3.29
C ILE A 303 -26.56 5.04 -3.99
N GLU A 304 -25.77 5.82 -3.26
CA GLU A 304 -24.92 6.84 -3.87
C GLU A 304 -23.71 6.16 -4.50
N VAL A 305 -23.49 6.40 -5.80
CA VAL A 305 -22.44 5.76 -6.58
C VAL A 305 -21.56 6.83 -7.20
N ARG A 306 -20.26 6.78 -6.89
CA ARG A 306 -19.23 7.57 -7.57
C ARG A 306 -18.47 6.67 -8.53
N SER A 307 -18.49 7.01 -9.81
CA SER A 307 -17.69 6.34 -10.84
C SER A 307 -16.60 7.28 -11.35
N SER A 308 -15.39 6.79 -11.54
CA SER A 308 -14.31 7.51 -12.20
C SER A 308 -13.58 6.63 -13.22
N LEU A 309 -12.99 7.26 -14.24
CA LEU A 309 -12.09 6.61 -15.19
C LEU A 309 -10.71 7.26 -15.11
N LEU A 310 -9.71 6.48 -14.75
CA LEU A 310 -8.32 6.89 -14.81
C LEU A 310 -7.74 6.51 -16.17
N ARG A 311 -7.05 7.48 -16.78
CA ARG A 311 -6.29 7.32 -18.02
C ARG A 311 -4.86 7.77 -17.77
N ARG A 312 -3.91 6.94 -18.15
CA ARG A 312 -2.49 7.27 -18.05
C ARG A 312 -1.85 7.25 -19.44
N GLU A 313 -0.81 8.04 -19.65
CA GLU A 313 -0.17 8.23 -20.96
C GLU A 313 0.40 6.93 -21.54
N ASP A 314 0.77 5.97 -20.69
CA ASP A 314 1.25 4.64 -21.07
C ASP A 314 0.15 3.66 -21.47
N GLY A 315 -1.10 4.13 -21.59
CA GLY A 315 -2.25 3.34 -22.00
C GLY A 315 -2.96 2.60 -20.87
N LEU A 316 -2.57 2.81 -19.61
CA LEU A 316 -3.34 2.27 -18.48
C LEU A 316 -4.74 2.90 -18.46
N LEU A 317 -5.75 2.04 -18.36
CA LEU A 317 -7.14 2.40 -18.15
C LEU A 317 -7.66 1.68 -16.92
N ALA A 318 -8.30 2.42 -16.01
CA ALA A 318 -8.92 1.86 -14.83
C ALA A 318 -10.29 2.49 -14.57
N HIS A 319 -11.33 1.67 -14.56
CA HIS A 319 -12.64 2.06 -14.05
C HIS A 319 -12.67 1.82 -12.55
N ASP A 320 -13.04 2.87 -11.82
CA ASP A 320 -13.27 2.86 -10.38
C ASP A 320 -14.73 3.17 -10.10
N VAL A 321 -15.36 2.32 -9.31
CA VAL A 321 -16.73 2.53 -8.81
C VAL A 321 -16.73 2.38 -7.31
N ARG A 322 -17.29 3.38 -6.65
CA ARG A 322 -17.48 3.45 -5.20
C ARG A 322 -18.96 3.57 -4.90
N ALA A 323 -19.50 2.65 -4.12
CA ALA A 323 -20.91 2.66 -3.73
C ALA A 323 -21.04 2.83 -2.21
N TYR A 324 -21.88 3.79 -1.81
CA TYR A 324 -22.12 4.19 -0.43
C TYR A 324 -23.55 3.80 -0.09
N ARG A 325 -23.70 2.75 0.71
CA ARG A 325 -25.01 2.18 1.01
C ARG A 325 -25.59 2.72 2.32
N PRO A 326 -26.94 2.86 2.40
CA PRO A 326 -27.61 3.28 3.63
C PRO A 326 -27.39 2.35 4.84
N ASP A 327 -27.06 1.08 4.60
CA ASP A 327 -26.76 0.09 5.64
C ASP A 327 -25.35 0.24 6.25
N GLY A 328 -24.58 1.23 5.78
CA GLY A 328 -23.20 1.49 6.20
C GLY A 328 -22.15 0.62 5.52
N THR A 329 -22.52 -0.14 4.50
CA THR A 329 -21.56 -0.79 3.61
C THR A 329 -20.99 0.24 2.62
N TYR A 330 -19.67 0.32 2.58
CA TYR A 330 -18.94 1.06 1.54
C TYR A 330 -18.21 0.06 0.64
N ILE A 331 -18.45 0.13 -0.67
CA ILE A 331 -17.92 -0.82 -1.66
C ILE A 331 -16.99 -0.09 -2.62
N GLU A 332 -15.79 -0.62 -2.82
CA GLU A 332 -14.85 -0.20 -3.85
C GLU A 332 -14.70 -1.32 -4.88
N ILE A 333 -14.98 -1.02 -6.15
CA ILE A 333 -14.77 -1.94 -7.25
C ILE A 333 -13.89 -1.29 -8.30
N ARG A 334 -12.87 -2.02 -8.72
CA ARG A 334 -11.89 -1.56 -9.69
C ARG A 334 -11.69 -2.60 -10.76
N SER A 335 -11.81 -2.20 -12.02
CA SER A 335 -11.40 -3.01 -13.17
C SER A 335 -10.39 -2.24 -14.00
N THR A 336 -9.23 -2.87 -14.22
CA THR A 336 -8.12 -2.28 -14.96
C THR A 336 -7.79 -3.13 -16.19
N ASN A 337 -7.15 -2.54 -17.20
CA ASN A 337 -6.61 -3.28 -18.34
C ASN A 337 -5.25 -3.95 -18.04
N LEU A 338 -4.90 -4.07 -16.76
CA LEU A 338 -3.70 -4.73 -16.29
C LEU A 338 -3.93 -6.23 -16.17
N GLY A 339 -2.93 -7.02 -16.55
CA GLY A 339 -2.93 -8.46 -16.34
C GLY A 339 -2.22 -8.91 -15.07
N ALA A 340 -1.94 -7.98 -14.16
CA ALA A 340 -1.02 -8.21 -13.06
C ALA A 340 -1.55 -7.69 -11.71
N PHE A 341 -1.18 -8.43 -10.67
CA PHE A 341 -1.40 -8.11 -9.27
C PHE A 341 -0.04 -8.01 -8.58
N VAL A 342 0.03 -7.21 -7.52
CA VAL A 342 1.22 -7.06 -6.69
C VAL A 342 1.55 -8.44 -6.07
N PRO A 343 2.77 -8.94 -6.25
CA PRO A 343 3.21 -10.18 -5.61
C PRO A 343 3.01 -10.15 -4.09
N ASP A 344 2.57 -11.26 -3.52
CA ASP A 344 2.36 -11.45 -2.07
C ASP A 344 1.37 -10.49 -1.41
N VAL A 345 0.66 -9.69 -2.20
CA VAL A 345 -0.45 -8.84 -1.73
C VAL A 345 -1.74 -9.34 -2.37
N PRO A 346 -2.45 -10.27 -1.69
CA PRO A 346 -3.74 -10.78 -2.13
C PRO A 346 -4.67 -9.75 -2.76
N GLY A 347 -4.90 -9.91 -4.08
CA GLY A 347 -5.91 -9.16 -4.82
C GLY A 347 -5.63 -7.67 -5.06
N LEU A 348 -4.42 -7.17 -4.81
CA LEU A 348 -4.05 -5.78 -5.13
C LEU A 348 -3.48 -5.68 -6.56
N SER A 349 -4.12 -4.97 -7.48
CA SER A 349 -3.60 -4.78 -8.85
C SER A 349 -2.22 -4.11 -8.85
N ASP A 350 -1.33 -4.53 -9.74
CA ASP A 350 -0.02 -3.90 -9.92
C ASP A 350 -0.08 -2.78 -10.95
N TRP A 351 -0.14 -1.55 -10.45
CA TRP A 351 -0.26 -0.32 -11.25
C TRP A 351 0.96 0.03 -12.08
N ASN A 352 2.10 -0.62 -11.83
CA ASN A 352 3.32 -0.35 -12.55
C ASN A 352 3.49 -1.31 -13.75
N SER A 353 2.68 -2.37 -13.81
CA SER A 353 2.67 -3.28 -14.95
C SER A 353 2.14 -2.59 -16.21
N ALA A 354 2.67 -3.01 -17.36
CA ALA A 354 2.15 -2.58 -18.64
C ALA A 354 0.71 -3.12 -18.84
N PRO A 355 -0.17 -2.37 -19.52
CA PRO A 355 -1.47 -2.87 -19.94
C PRO A 355 -1.33 -4.18 -20.71
N SER A 356 -2.11 -5.19 -20.33
CA SER A 356 -2.07 -6.48 -21.03
C SER A 356 -3.13 -6.57 -22.15
N ARG A 357 -4.03 -5.59 -22.21
CA ARG A 357 -5.15 -5.49 -23.16
C ARG A 357 -5.52 -4.00 -23.38
N PRO A 358 -6.24 -3.65 -24.47
CA PRO A 358 -6.52 -2.24 -24.80
C PRO A 358 -7.49 -1.55 -23.85
N ALA A 359 -8.41 -2.28 -23.21
CA ALA A 359 -9.39 -1.72 -22.27
C ALA A 359 -9.77 -2.76 -21.19
N PRO A 360 -10.20 -2.36 -19.99
CA PRO A 360 -10.64 -3.31 -18.95
C PRO A 360 -11.77 -4.20 -19.46
N VAL A 361 -11.84 -5.46 -18.99
CA VAL A 361 -12.94 -6.38 -19.35
C VAL A 361 -14.27 -5.80 -18.91
N LEU A 362 -14.31 -5.22 -17.71
CA LEU A 362 -15.52 -4.64 -17.14
C LEU A 362 -15.45 -3.12 -17.19
N GLY A 363 -16.31 -2.55 -18.03
CA GLY A 363 -16.50 -1.10 -18.10
C GLY A 363 -17.29 -0.55 -16.89
N ARG A 364 -17.35 0.78 -16.81
CA ARG A 364 -18.10 1.54 -15.79
C ARG A 364 -19.46 0.92 -15.44
N ASP A 365 -20.33 0.72 -16.42
CA ASP A 365 -21.72 0.30 -16.16
C ASP A 365 -21.80 -1.13 -15.60
N ALA A 366 -20.86 -2.00 -15.99
CA ALA A 366 -20.74 -3.33 -15.38
C ALA A 366 -20.32 -3.22 -13.91
N LEU A 367 -19.38 -2.34 -13.58
CA LEU A 367 -18.95 -2.13 -12.20
C LEU A 367 -20.05 -1.53 -11.33
N ILE A 368 -20.85 -0.60 -11.86
CA ILE A 368 -22.02 -0.05 -11.15
C ILE A 368 -23.02 -1.17 -10.84
N LYS A 369 -23.31 -2.04 -11.80
CA LYS A 369 -24.19 -3.21 -11.58
C LYS A 369 -23.67 -4.11 -10.47
N ILE A 370 -22.36 -4.39 -10.44
CA ILE A 370 -21.75 -5.22 -9.38
C ILE A 370 -21.85 -4.50 -8.02
N ALA A 371 -21.48 -3.21 -7.96
CA ALA A 371 -21.47 -2.42 -6.73
C ALA A 371 -22.87 -2.22 -6.13
N THR A 372 -23.91 -2.36 -6.93
CA THR A 372 -25.33 -2.23 -6.53
C THR A 372 -26.02 -3.57 -6.33
N LEU A 373 -25.31 -4.71 -6.44
CA LEU A 373 -25.90 -6.04 -6.23
C LEU A 373 -26.56 -6.17 -4.85
N PRO A 374 -27.85 -6.58 -4.78
CA PRO A 374 -28.50 -6.90 -3.52
C PRO A 374 -27.71 -7.97 -2.76
N GLY A 375 -27.51 -7.77 -1.46
CA GLY A 375 -26.82 -8.72 -0.60
C GLY A 375 -25.29 -8.69 -0.66
N LEU A 376 -24.69 -7.80 -1.46
CA LEU A 376 -23.27 -7.47 -1.36
C LEU A 376 -23.02 -6.49 -0.19
N THR A 377 -23.25 -6.95 1.04
CA THR A 377 -23.28 -6.15 2.28
C THR A 377 -22.22 -6.61 3.28
N PHE A 378 -21.73 -5.74 4.16
CA PHE A 378 -20.72 -6.09 5.18
C PHE A 378 -21.33 -6.64 6.48
#